data_AF-A0A7X6P680-F1
#
_entry.id   AF-A0A7X6P680-F1
#
_cell.length_a   1.000
_cell.length_b   1.000
_cell.length_c   1.000
_cell.angle_alpha   90.00
_cell.angle_beta   90.00
_cell.angle_gamma   90.00
#
_symmetry.space_group_name_H-M   'P 1'
#
loop_
_entity.id
_entity.type
_entity.pdbx_description
1 polymer ?
#
loop_
_entity_poly.entity_id
_entity_poly.type
_entity_poly.pdbx_seq_one_letter_code
_entity_poly.pdbx_strand_id
1 'polypeptide(L)'
;MSRAIASLLGRSNDRLFLKTIEELELATGNTGIDAKLLGDILQHSHKTIQKLRLDSADSTPLEVYNVLRLNLSKIRSSDKNSYACLMVRGRCISLNIDDLTRDEKSSSKFNDRSLDYVRKSLLTEIKNRYQKAAGDHNRVVKRLLSSL
;
A
#
# COMPACT_ATOMS: atom_id res chain seq x y z
N MET A 1 -4.55 2.78 14.25
CA MET A 1 -4.60 2.59 12.77
C MET A 1 -3.36 1.92 12.21
N SER A 2 -2.24 1.99 12.92
CA SER A 2 -1.05 1.11 12.82
C SER A 2 -1.32 -0.31 12.30
N ARG A 3 -2.31 -1.03 12.84
CA ARG A 3 -2.66 -2.40 12.38
C ARG A 3 -3.12 -2.52 10.93
N ALA A 4 -3.88 -1.55 10.42
CA ALA A 4 -4.35 -1.58 9.04
C ALA A 4 -3.19 -1.41 8.05
N ILE A 5 -2.30 -0.45 8.33
CA ILE A 5 -1.08 -0.23 7.54
C ILE A 5 -0.16 -1.45 7.64
N ALA A 6 0.04 -2.01 8.84
CA ALA A 6 0.82 -3.22 9.04
C ALA A 6 0.25 -4.40 8.23
N SER A 7 -1.07 -4.51 8.12
CA SER A 7 -1.72 -5.53 7.28
C SER A 7 -1.44 -5.36 5.79
N LEU A 8 -1.43 -4.13 5.28
CA LEU A 8 -1.06 -3.86 3.90
C LEU A 8 0.41 -4.23 3.62
N LEU A 9 1.29 -3.96 4.60
CA LEU A 9 2.71 -4.32 4.56
C LEU A 9 2.98 -5.82 4.81
N GLY A 10 1.97 -6.61 5.17
CA GLY A 10 2.15 -8.01 5.58
C GLY A 10 2.90 -8.18 6.91
N ARG A 11 2.96 -7.13 7.72
CA ARG A 11 3.64 -7.04 9.03
C ARG A 11 2.65 -6.97 10.20
N SER A 12 1.43 -7.48 10.06
CA SER A 12 0.38 -7.37 11.11
C SER A 12 0.78 -7.90 12.49
N ASN A 13 1.72 -8.86 12.54
CA ASN A 13 2.20 -9.48 13.77
C ASN A 13 3.51 -8.86 14.29
N ASP A 14 4.07 -7.88 13.59
CA ASP A 14 5.31 -7.22 13.96
C ASP A 14 5.04 -6.15 15.03
N ARG A 15 5.20 -6.55 16.30
CA ARG A 15 4.97 -5.68 17.46
C ARG A 15 5.90 -4.46 17.47
N LEU A 16 7.14 -4.61 16.99
CA LEU A 16 8.09 -3.51 16.94
C LEU A 16 7.63 -2.48 15.91
N PHE A 17 7.24 -2.93 14.72
CA PHE A 17 6.69 -2.05 13.69
C PHE A 17 5.45 -1.29 14.18
N LEU A 18 4.49 -1.98 14.80
CA LEU A 18 3.28 -1.34 15.34
C LEU A 18 3.61 -0.26 16.36
N LYS A 19 4.54 -0.56 17.28
CA LYS A 19 5.00 0.40 18.29
C LYS A 19 5.74 1.59 17.65
N THR A 20 6.59 1.35 16.65
CA THR A 20 7.28 2.42 15.93
C THR A 20 6.30 3.37 15.24
N ILE A 21 5.24 2.86 14.61
CA ILE A 21 4.20 3.69 14.00
C ILE A 21 3.44 4.51 15.05
N GLU A 22 3.11 3.91 16.19
CA GLU A 22 2.46 4.62 17.31
C GLU A 22 3.36 5.73 17.87
N GLU A 23 4.66 5.48 18.04
CA GLU A 23 5.64 6.49 18.47
C GLU A 23 5.82 7.60 17.44
N LEU A 24 5.72 7.28 16.14
CA LEU A 24 5.77 8.26 15.05
C LEU A 24 4.56 9.20 15.04
N GLU A 25 3.34 8.68 15.24
CA GLU A 25 2.14 9.52 15.40
C GLU A 25 2.30 10.44 16.62
N LEU A 26 2.73 9.91 17.77
CA LEU A 26 2.96 10.72 18.97
C LEU A 26 4.01 11.81 18.74
N ALA A 27 5.14 11.47 18.10
CA ALA A 27 6.24 12.40 17.84
C ALA A 27 5.89 13.49 16.80
N THR A 28 4.86 13.26 15.98
CA THR A 28 4.31 14.25 15.04
C THR A 28 3.06 14.95 15.56
N GLY A 29 2.69 14.75 16.84
CA GLY A 29 1.57 15.43 17.48
C GLY A 29 0.20 14.87 17.12
N ASN A 30 0.11 13.57 16.78
CA ASN A 30 -1.13 12.87 16.40
C ASN A 30 -1.88 13.55 15.25
N THR A 31 -1.13 13.94 14.21
CA THR A 31 -1.70 14.66 13.04
C THR A 31 -2.53 13.77 12.12
N GLY A 32 -2.68 12.48 12.47
CA GLY A 32 -3.50 11.51 11.76
C GLY A 32 -2.92 11.17 10.40
N ILE A 33 -1.60 11.00 10.33
CA ILE A 33 -0.88 10.70 9.09
C ILE A 33 -1.31 9.33 8.58
N ASP A 34 -1.38 8.35 9.47
CA ASP A 34 -1.89 7.01 9.18
C ASP A 34 -3.32 7.05 8.61
N ALA A 35 -4.18 7.90 9.18
CA ALA A 35 -5.57 8.07 8.77
C ALA A 35 -5.66 8.54 7.32
N LYS A 36 -4.92 9.60 7.02
CA LYS A 36 -4.89 10.24 5.70
C LYS A 36 -4.30 9.28 4.68
N LEU A 37 -3.21 8.58 5.01
CA LEU A 37 -2.61 7.60 4.13
C LEU A 37 -3.58 6.46 3.80
N LEU A 38 -4.29 5.91 4.78
CA LEU A 38 -5.29 4.88 4.54
C LEU A 38 -6.44 5.40 3.68
N GLY A 39 -6.91 6.63 3.94
CA GLY A 39 -7.92 7.30 3.11
C GLY A 39 -7.48 7.44 1.65
N ASP A 40 -6.24 7.87 1.41
CA ASP A 40 -5.68 8.00 0.07
C ASP A 40 -5.56 6.65 -0.63
N ILE A 41 -5.08 5.62 0.07
CA ILE A 41 -5.00 4.25 -0.47
C ILE A 41 -6.39 3.76 -0.88
N LEU A 42 -7.39 3.94 -0.01
CA LEU A 42 -8.78 3.54 -0.30
C LEU A 42 -9.35 4.32 -1.48
N GLN A 43 -9.08 5.62 -1.58
CA GLN A 43 -9.54 6.45 -2.68
C GLN A 43 -8.90 6.03 -4.01
N HIS A 44 -7.58 5.81 -4.04
CA HIS A 44 -6.85 5.32 -5.22
C HIS A 44 -7.35 3.94 -5.65
N SER A 45 -7.60 3.08 -4.67
CA SER A 45 -8.17 1.75 -4.85
C SER A 45 -9.53 1.83 -5.53
N HIS A 46 -10.44 2.63 -4.97
CA HIS A 46 -11.80 2.76 -5.49
C HIS A 46 -11.82 3.38 -6.90
N LYS A 47 -11.01 4.41 -7.15
CA LYS A 47 -10.87 5.00 -8.49
C LYS A 47 -10.37 3.98 -9.52
N THR A 48 -9.45 3.10 -9.14
CA THR A 48 -8.93 2.05 -10.02
C THR A 48 -10.00 1.01 -10.33
N ILE A 49 -10.75 0.56 -9.31
CA ILE A 49 -11.89 -0.36 -9.48
C ILE A 49 -12.95 0.22 -10.41
N GLN A 50 -13.34 1.49 -10.20
CA GLN A 50 -14.30 2.18 -11.06
C GLN A 50 -13.83 2.27 -12.52
N LYS A 51 -12.54 2.62 -12.74
CA LYS A 51 -11.96 2.67 -14.11
C LYS A 51 -12.00 1.32 -14.81
N LEU A 52 -11.87 0.23 -14.05
CA LEU A 52 -11.93 -1.14 -14.56
C LEU A 52 -13.35 -1.68 -14.66
N ARG A 53 -14.37 -0.88 -14.25
CA ARG A 53 -15.78 -1.27 -14.19
C ARG A 53 -16.02 -2.56 -13.40
N LEU A 54 -15.20 -2.78 -12.37
CA LEU A 54 -15.36 -3.88 -11.43
C LEU A 54 -16.31 -3.47 -10.31
N ASP A 55 -17.20 -4.37 -9.91
CA ASP A 55 -17.94 -4.21 -8.65
C ASP A 55 -17.18 -4.94 -7.55
N SER A 56 -16.68 -4.20 -6.56
CA SER A 56 -15.95 -4.76 -5.42
C SER A 56 -16.81 -5.64 -4.51
N ALA A 57 -18.14 -5.49 -4.52
CA ALA A 57 -19.04 -6.30 -3.70
C ALA A 57 -19.17 -7.72 -4.27
N ASP A 58 -19.26 -7.82 -5.59
CA ASP A 58 -19.54 -9.08 -6.29
C ASP A 58 -18.30 -9.76 -6.86
N SER A 59 -17.18 -9.04 -7.01
CA SER A 59 -15.95 -9.61 -7.56
C SER A 59 -15.16 -10.42 -6.52
N THR A 60 -14.67 -11.58 -6.93
CA THR A 60 -13.69 -12.33 -6.17
C THR A 60 -12.29 -11.72 -6.31
N PRO A 61 -11.38 -11.95 -5.35
CA PRO A 61 -10.00 -11.47 -5.45
C PRO A 61 -9.26 -11.94 -6.72
N LEU A 62 -9.57 -13.16 -7.17
CA LEU A 62 -8.98 -13.74 -8.38
C LEU A 62 -9.45 -13.02 -9.64
N GLU A 63 -10.74 -12.71 -9.75
CA GLU A 63 -11.29 -11.98 -10.89
C GLU A 63 -10.71 -10.57 -10.98
N VAL A 64 -10.64 -9.86 -9.85
CA VAL A 64 -10.03 -8.53 -9.78
C VAL A 64 -8.58 -8.58 -10.26
N TYR A 65 -7.81 -9.56 -9.80
CA TYR A 65 -6.42 -9.75 -10.23
C TYR A 65 -6.31 -10.04 -11.73
N ASN A 66 -7.14 -10.93 -12.27
CA ASN A 66 -7.13 -11.25 -13.70
C ASN A 66 -7.49 -10.04 -14.56
N VAL A 67 -8.48 -9.25 -14.15
CA VAL A 67 -8.87 -8.02 -14.85
C VAL A 67 -7.74 -6.99 -14.84
N LEU A 68 -7.03 -6.83 -13.71
CA LEU A 68 -5.86 -5.97 -13.61
C LEU A 68 -4.76 -6.40 -14.60
N ARG A 69 -4.48 -7.71 -14.70
CA ARG A 69 -3.50 -8.25 -15.66
C ARG A 69 -3.90 -8.02 -17.11
N LEU A 70 -5.16 -8.26 -17.46
CA LEU A 70 -5.66 -8.04 -18.82
C LEU A 70 -5.63 -6.56 -19.25
N ASN A 71 -5.73 -5.64 -18.28
CA ASN A 71 -5.71 -4.19 -18.53
C ASN A 71 -4.37 -3.52 -18.17
N LEU A 72 -3.29 -4.29 -18.04
CA LEU A 72 -1.98 -3.79 -17.62
C LEU A 72 -1.46 -2.64 -18.50
N SER A 73 -1.71 -2.71 -19.81
CA SER A 73 -1.37 -1.66 -20.77
C SER A 73 -2.06 -0.31 -20.47
N LYS A 74 -3.32 -0.35 -20.01
CA LYS A 74 -4.09 0.84 -19.61
C LYS A 74 -3.67 1.36 -18.24
N ILE A 75 -3.24 0.48 -17.34
CA ILE A 75 -2.77 0.87 -16.00
C ILE A 75 -1.37 1.49 -16.08
N ARG A 76 -0.51 0.98 -16.98
CA ARG A 76 0.86 1.46 -17.21
C ARG A 76 0.98 2.97 -17.46
N SER A 77 -0.04 3.59 -18.04
CA SER A 77 -0.06 5.03 -18.31
C SER A 77 -0.54 5.88 -17.13
N SER A 78 -1.10 5.28 -16.08
CA SER A 78 -1.81 6.02 -15.03
C SER A 78 -0.95 6.33 -13.79
N ASP A 79 -0.04 5.46 -13.34
CA ASP A 79 0.91 5.77 -12.24
C ASP A 79 1.92 4.62 -11.98
N LYS A 80 3.20 4.77 -12.38
CA LYS A 80 4.23 3.72 -12.19
C LYS A 80 4.56 3.43 -10.72
N ASN A 81 4.32 4.37 -9.80
CA ASN A 81 4.79 4.28 -8.42
C ASN A 81 3.65 4.17 -7.39
N SER A 82 2.55 3.54 -7.77
CA SER A 82 1.42 3.35 -6.85
C SER A 82 1.83 2.55 -5.61
N TYR A 83 1.58 3.14 -4.44
CA TYR A 83 1.66 2.49 -3.13
C TYR A 83 0.31 1.88 -2.71
N ALA A 84 -0.71 1.95 -3.58
CA ALA A 84 -2.06 1.51 -3.26
C ALA A 84 -2.24 0.01 -3.53
N CYS A 85 -3.08 -0.61 -2.68
CA CYS A 85 -3.50 -2.00 -2.82
C CYS A 85 -5.01 -2.10 -2.66
N LEU A 86 -5.64 -3.02 -3.42
CA LEU A 86 -7.03 -3.39 -3.19
C LEU A 86 -7.11 -4.47 -2.11
N MET A 87 -7.94 -4.24 -1.10
CA MET A 87 -8.34 -5.26 -0.15
C MET A 87 -9.69 -5.85 -0.57
N VAL A 88 -9.68 -7.09 -1.06
CA VAL A 88 -10.89 -7.80 -1.50
C VAL A 88 -11.00 -9.08 -0.69
N ARG A 89 -12.08 -9.25 0.08
CA ARG A 89 -12.34 -10.43 0.94
C ARG A 89 -11.10 -10.86 1.77
N GLY A 90 -10.41 -9.90 2.37
CA GLY A 90 -9.23 -10.13 3.21
C GLY A 90 -7.92 -10.42 2.45
N ARG A 91 -7.93 -10.39 1.11
CA ARG A 91 -6.75 -10.56 0.27
C ARG A 91 -6.30 -9.21 -0.28
N CYS A 92 -5.01 -8.93 -0.11
CA CYS A 92 -4.34 -7.77 -0.70
C CYS A 92 -3.98 -8.05 -2.17
N ILE A 93 -4.32 -7.12 -3.06
CA ILE A 93 -3.99 -7.16 -4.48
C ILE A 93 -3.25 -5.87 -4.81
N SER A 94 -2.03 -6.00 -5.32
CA SER A 94 -1.19 -4.86 -5.69
C SER A 94 -1.78 -4.11 -6.89
N LEU A 95 -1.79 -2.78 -6.81
CA LEU A 95 -2.02 -1.90 -7.96
C LEU A 95 -0.71 -1.37 -8.55
N ASN A 96 0.43 -1.80 -8.01
CA ASN A 96 1.74 -1.40 -8.50
C ASN A 96 2.06 -2.14 -9.80
N ILE A 97 2.46 -1.39 -10.82
CA ILE A 97 2.73 -1.93 -12.17
C ILE A 97 3.93 -2.88 -12.19
N ASP A 98 4.93 -2.66 -11.33
CA ASP A 98 6.11 -3.50 -11.29
C ASP A 98 5.79 -4.88 -10.70
N ASP A 99 4.92 -4.94 -9.68
CA ASP A 99 4.38 -6.22 -9.18
C ASP A 99 3.62 -6.95 -10.31
N LEU A 100 2.70 -6.28 -10.98
CA LEU A 100 1.88 -6.90 -12.04
C LEU A 100 2.73 -7.32 -13.26
N THR A 101 3.72 -6.51 -13.64
CA THR A 101 4.64 -6.82 -14.75
C THR A 101 5.58 -7.97 -14.38
N ARG A 102 6.03 -8.05 -13.13
CA ARG A 102 6.82 -9.18 -12.64
C ARG A 102 6.00 -10.46 -12.72
N ASP A 103 4.78 -10.44 -12.19
CA ASP A 103 3.87 -11.59 -12.22
C ASP A 103 3.58 -12.08 -13.64
N GLU A 104 3.41 -11.15 -14.59
CA GLU A 104 3.23 -11.48 -16.00
C GLU A 104 4.46 -12.20 -16.57
N LYS A 105 5.66 -11.68 -16.31
CA LYS A 105 6.92 -12.28 -16.78
C LYS A 105 7.22 -13.63 -16.15
N SER A 106 6.92 -13.82 -14.86
CA SER A 106 7.13 -15.08 -14.16
C SER A 106 6.00 -16.08 -14.35
N SER A 107 4.96 -15.74 -15.12
CA SER A 107 3.72 -16.55 -15.24
C SER A 107 3.13 -16.92 -13.87
N SER A 108 3.27 -16.02 -12.89
CA SER A 108 2.78 -16.25 -11.53
C SER A 108 1.26 -16.46 -11.53
N LYS A 109 0.81 -17.44 -10.75
CA LYS A 109 -0.60 -17.62 -10.42
C LYS A 109 -1.01 -16.63 -9.35
N PHE A 110 -2.31 -16.46 -9.13
CA PHE A 110 -2.82 -15.57 -8.11
C PHE A 110 -2.18 -15.79 -6.74
N ASN A 111 -1.99 -17.04 -6.29
CA ASN A 111 -1.40 -17.29 -4.97
C ASN A 111 0.11 -16.99 -4.89
N ASP A 112 0.80 -16.93 -6.03
CA ASP A 112 2.25 -16.70 -6.14
C ASP A 112 2.59 -15.26 -6.60
N ARG A 113 1.58 -14.39 -6.56
CA ARG A 113 1.69 -12.98 -6.98
C ARG A 113 2.62 -12.20 -6.06
N SER A 114 3.36 -11.26 -6.64
CA SER A 114 4.24 -10.36 -5.89
C SER A 114 3.44 -9.23 -5.23
N LEU A 115 3.86 -8.86 -4.02
CA LEU A 115 3.44 -7.65 -3.31
C LEU A 115 4.67 -6.82 -2.91
N ASP A 116 5.84 -7.13 -3.47
CA ASP A 116 7.11 -6.60 -2.98
C ASP A 116 7.26 -5.13 -3.32
N TYR A 117 6.91 -4.75 -4.55
CA TYR A 117 7.06 -3.38 -5.04
C TYR A 117 6.06 -2.46 -4.36
N VAL A 118 4.78 -2.86 -4.27
CA VAL A 118 3.78 -2.03 -3.57
C VAL A 118 4.09 -1.84 -2.11
N ARG A 119 4.61 -2.86 -1.42
CA ARG A 119 5.02 -2.75 -0.01
C ARG A 119 6.23 -1.83 0.16
N LYS A 120 7.20 -1.89 -0.75
CA LYS A 120 8.34 -0.95 -0.76
C LYS A 120 7.88 0.48 -1.02
N SER A 121 7.00 0.71 -1.99
CA SER A 121 6.43 2.01 -2.28
C SER A 121 5.60 2.55 -1.11
N LEU A 122 4.79 1.70 -0.47
CA LEU A 122 4.02 2.06 0.72
C LEU A 122 4.92 2.42 1.90
N LEU A 123 5.97 1.64 2.16
CA LEU A 123 6.93 1.96 3.22
C LEU A 123 7.64 3.29 2.96
N THR A 124 7.99 3.56 1.69
CA THR A 124 8.60 4.83 1.26
C THR A 124 7.64 5.99 1.48
N GLU A 125 6.36 5.82 1.11
CA GLU A 125 5.33 6.85 1.30
C GLU A 125 5.08 7.15 2.79
N ILE A 126 5.04 6.12 3.63
CA ILE A 126 4.98 6.28 5.10
C ILE A 126 6.14 7.13 5.59
N LYS A 127 7.38 6.75 5.22
CA LYS A 127 8.59 7.49 5.62
C LYS A 127 8.52 8.96 5.18
N ASN A 128 8.12 9.21 3.93
CA ASN A 128 8.01 10.56 3.37
C ASN A 128 6.99 11.42 4.14
N ARG A 129 5.81 10.88 4.46
CA ARG A 129 4.76 11.63 5.15
C ARG A 129 5.15 11.99 6.58
N TYR A 130 5.71 11.04 7.33
CA TYR A 130 6.19 11.30 8.68
C TYR A 130 7.37 12.27 8.70
N GLN A 131 8.32 12.13 7.77
CA GLN A 131 9.42 13.08 7.63
C GLN A 131 8.92 14.50 7.32
N LYS A 132 7.98 14.63 6.39
CA LYS A 132 7.38 15.92 6.01
C LYS A 132 6.62 16.57 7.17
N ALA A 133 5.86 15.78 7.94
CA ALA A 133 5.10 16.28 9.08
C ALA A 133 6.00 16.71 10.24
N ALA A 134 7.12 16.01 10.46
CA ALA A 134 8.05 16.30 11.55
C ALA A 134 9.03 17.44 11.23
N GLY A 135 9.30 17.68 9.94
CA GLY A 135 10.35 18.58 9.48
C GLY A 135 11.76 18.00 9.60
N ASP A 136 12.74 18.62 8.95
CA ASP A 136 14.09 18.06 8.75
C ASP A 136 14.91 17.87 10.04
N HIS A 137 14.54 18.55 11.12
CA HIS A 137 15.32 18.64 12.36
C HIS A 137 14.80 17.75 13.49
N ASN A 138 13.68 17.03 13.30
CA ASN A 138 13.13 16.16 14.34
C ASN A 138 13.94 14.86 14.44
N ARG A 139 14.92 14.85 15.36
CA ARG A 139 15.84 13.72 15.59
C ARG A 139 15.12 12.45 16.03
N VAL A 140 14.01 12.57 16.77
CA VAL A 140 13.23 11.41 17.24
C VAL A 140 12.59 10.71 16.05
N VAL A 141 11.89 11.46 15.20
CA VAL A 141 11.25 10.90 13.99
C VAL A 141 12.30 10.29 13.06
N LYS A 142 13.43 10.97 12.82
CA LYS A 142 14.51 10.44 11.96
C LYS A 142 15.04 9.10 12.46
N ARG A 143 15.22 8.95 13.78
CA ARG A 143 15.63 7.67 14.41
C ARG A 143 14.56 6.60 14.22
N LEU A 144 13.29 6.91 14.47
CA LEU A 144 12.20 5.95 14.31
C LEU A 144 12.06 5.49 12.84
N LEU A 145 12.16 6.41 11.88
CA LEU A 145 12.11 6.08 10.45
C LEU A 145 13.27 5.18 10.00
N SER A 146 14.44 5.26 10.65
CA SER A 146 15.57 4.38 10.36
C SER A 146 15.36 2.93 10.82
N SER A 147 14.40 2.71 11.74
CA SER A 147 14.07 1.38 12.27
C SER A 147 12.96 0.64 11.49
N LEU A 148 12.31 1.33 10.53
CA LEU A 148 11.22 0.81 9.71
C LEU A 148 11.72 0.02 8.49
#